data_AF-A0A954ZFD5-F1
#
_entry.id   AF-A0A954ZFD5-F1
#
_cell.length_a   1.000
_cell.length_b   1.000
_cell.length_c   1.000
_cell.angle_alpha   90.00
_cell.angle_beta   90.00
_cell.angle_gamma   90.00
#
_symmetry.space_group_name_H-M   'P 1'
#
loop_
_entity.id
_entity.type
_entity.pdbx_description
1 polymer ?
#
loop_
_entity_poly.entity_id
_entity_poly.type
_entity_poly.pdbx_seq_one_letter_code
_entity_poly.pdbx_strand_id
1 'polypeptide(L)'
;MLARRRFLLHVLIGGFILSHGTAVLGQSVGYPVLPETPFDYRGYAVDDLPEHFRTRGFRSVTATENTPTNNPITNAGATLGRVLFYDRRLSHNNSTACASCHQQETGFSDANQFSTGADGDQTPRHSMALGNAKFYDSGKFFWDERAATLEHQILMPIQDPTEMGMSLDVLRAKLGETSFYPQLFQAAFGSPEITDDRIARSVSQFVRSMVSYNSKFDSAHDENGAPHFEEVFTDQEILGGQIFHGDGRCTFCHTTNAQVGDLPHNTGLDALTADPGAGDGRFKVPSLRNVEVREFYMHDGRFDSLEQVVDFYSTGIQDHPQLDFILREQPGASPIRFEFTAEESSALVAFLKTLTDWTFLSDPKFADPFVLPCDFNNNLSCNIDDLNSLLTQGPLVEGVAVSLENQMFDIDGDSMLTWADAEKWLAIAAESNGLSSPYVPGDANLDGAVDAADMLMWSDAMFSLTTDWNQGDFNGDGLVDGRDFNQWLIHRRAAPDTAAVPEPTAAILLIVVVLGMGTVARRTPSTLAGFDLTETQRHGGV
;
A
#
# COMPACT_ATOMS: atom_id res chain seq x y z
N MET A 1 -70.29 34.94 -0.88
CA MET A 1 -70.45 33.53 -1.31
C MET A 1 -69.08 32.97 -1.66
N LEU A 2 -68.80 31.78 -1.14
CA LEU A 2 -67.54 31.05 -1.12
C LEU A 2 -66.91 30.83 -2.51
N ALA A 3 -65.58 30.92 -2.61
CA ALA A 3 -64.81 30.05 -3.49
C ALA A 3 -63.37 29.89 -2.96
N ARG A 4 -63.04 28.64 -2.64
CA ARG A 4 -61.75 28.12 -2.16
C ARG A 4 -60.65 28.35 -3.21
N ARG A 5 -59.49 28.87 -2.81
CA ARG A 5 -58.23 28.67 -3.56
C ARG A 5 -57.36 27.68 -2.80
N ARG A 6 -57.10 26.54 -3.44
CA ARG A 6 -56.20 25.48 -3.00
C ARG A 6 -54.76 26.01 -3.08
N PHE A 7 -54.03 25.95 -1.97
CA PHE A 7 -52.57 25.99 -1.97
C PHE A 7 -52.07 24.64 -2.49
N LEU A 8 -51.35 24.66 -3.62
CA LEU A 8 -50.55 23.52 -4.06
C LEU A 8 -49.17 23.66 -3.41
N LEU A 9 -48.90 22.85 -2.39
CA LEU A 9 -47.58 22.64 -1.82
C LEU A 9 -46.84 21.69 -2.78
N HIS A 10 -45.96 22.21 -3.64
CA HIS A 10 -44.99 21.37 -4.35
C HIS A 10 -43.91 20.98 -3.34
N VAL A 11 -43.99 19.73 -2.87
CA VAL A 11 -42.90 19.07 -2.17
C VAL A 11 -41.83 18.78 -3.22
N LEU A 12 -40.78 19.60 -3.25
CA LEU A 12 -39.53 19.27 -3.94
C LEU A 12 -38.88 18.13 -3.15
N ILE A 13 -38.95 16.93 -3.71
CA ILE A 13 -38.14 15.79 -3.26
C ILE A 13 -36.71 16.08 -3.73
N GLY A 14 -35.96 16.78 -2.88
CA GLY A 14 -34.50 16.85 -3.00
C GLY A 14 -33.94 15.51 -2.55
N GLY A 15 -33.61 14.64 -3.52
CA GLY A 15 -32.80 13.46 -3.26
C GLY A 15 -31.40 13.88 -2.88
N PHE A 16 -31.16 14.05 -1.58
CA PHE A 16 -29.81 14.00 -1.03
C PHE A 16 -29.33 12.56 -1.17
N ILE A 17 -28.52 12.30 -2.20
CA ILE A 17 -27.62 11.16 -2.17
C ILE A 17 -26.57 11.51 -1.13
N LEU A 18 -26.83 11.12 0.12
CA LEU A 18 -25.79 10.98 1.13
C LEU A 18 -24.89 9.84 0.64
N SER A 19 -23.83 10.17 -0.09
CA SER A 19 -22.69 9.26 -0.14
C SER A 19 -22.25 9.12 1.32
N HIS A 20 -22.43 7.92 1.85
CA HIS A 20 -21.80 7.58 3.12
C HIS A 20 -20.32 7.45 2.77
N GLY A 21 -19.61 8.57 2.81
CA GLY A 21 -18.17 8.54 2.98
C GLY A 21 -17.94 7.78 4.27
N THR A 22 -17.48 6.55 4.14
CA THR A 22 -16.81 5.86 5.24
C THR A 22 -15.69 6.78 5.66
N ALA A 23 -15.85 7.47 6.79
CA ALA A 23 -14.71 8.05 7.46
C ALA A 23 -13.73 6.90 7.68
N VAL A 24 -12.62 6.93 6.96
CA VAL A 24 -11.49 6.03 7.22
C VAL A 24 -11.04 6.43 8.63
N LEU A 25 -11.48 5.65 9.62
CA LEU A 25 -10.91 5.69 10.96
C LEU A 25 -9.40 5.58 10.79
N GLY A 26 -8.65 6.47 11.44
CA GLY A 26 -7.22 6.61 11.22
C GLY A 26 -6.52 5.27 11.42
N GLN A 27 -6.17 4.62 10.31
CA GLN A 27 -5.41 3.38 10.33
C GLN A 27 -4.15 3.63 11.16
N SER A 28 -3.96 2.81 12.19
CA SER A 28 -2.73 2.77 12.98
C SER A 28 -1.54 2.72 12.04
N VAL A 29 -0.60 3.66 12.17
CA VAL A 29 0.51 3.72 11.22
C VAL A 29 1.42 2.52 11.43
N GLY A 30 1.64 1.76 10.36
CA GLY A 30 2.40 0.50 10.32
C GLY A 30 3.86 0.60 10.73
N TYR A 31 4.55 -0.54 10.68
CA TYR A 31 6.01 -0.66 10.72
C TYR A 31 6.53 -1.10 9.35
N PRO A 32 7.70 -0.61 8.87
CA PRO A 32 8.24 -1.03 7.58
C PRO A 32 8.95 -2.38 7.68
N VAL A 33 8.49 -3.38 6.93
CA VAL A 33 9.18 -4.66 6.74
C VAL A 33 10.13 -4.55 5.56
N LEU A 34 11.43 -4.65 5.85
CA LEU A 34 12.49 -4.60 4.84
C LEU A 34 13.07 -5.99 4.60
N PRO A 35 13.48 -6.32 3.36
CA PRO A 35 14.10 -7.62 3.08
C PRO A 35 15.43 -7.75 3.82
N GLU A 36 15.77 -8.97 4.25
CA GLU A 36 17.06 -9.28 4.88
C GLU A 36 18.25 -8.82 4.01
N THR A 37 18.13 -9.01 2.70
CA THR A 37 19.07 -8.47 1.71
C THR A 37 18.48 -7.19 1.13
N PRO A 38 19.09 -6.01 1.36
CA PRO A 38 18.61 -4.76 0.80
C PRO A 38 18.55 -4.80 -0.73
N PHE A 39 17.52 -4.19 -1.31
CA PHE A 39 17.41 -4.05 -2.76
C PHE A 39 18.58 -3.22 -3.34
N ASP A 40 19.04 -3.61 -4.53
CA ASP A 40 20.12 -2.93 -5.23
C ASP A 40 19.63 -1.78 -6.12
N TYR A 41 19.23 -0.67 -5.48
CA TYR A 41 18.79 0.54 -6.18
C TYR A 41 19.89 1.19 -7.01
N ARG A 42 21.14 1.16 -6.53
CA ARG A 42 22.28 1.76 -7.24
C ARG A 42 22.62 0.96 -8.49
N GLY A 43 22.72 -0.37 -8.39
CA GLY A 43 22.86 -1.24 -9.55
C GLY A 43 21.75 -0.97 -10.57
N TYR A 44 20.49 -1.09 -10.13
CA TYR A 44 19.31 -0.91 -10.98
C TYR A 44 19.24 0.45 -11.71
N ALA A 45 19.47 1.56 -11.00
CA ALA A 45 19.21 2.91 -11.53
C ALA A 45 20.46 3.63 -12.07
N VAL A 46 21.65 3.06 -11.87
CA VAL A 46 22.93 3.71 -12.21
C VAL A 46 23.86 2.78 -12.98
N ASP A 47 24.25 1.65 -12.40
CA ASP A 47 25.34 0.84 -12.95
C ASP A 47 24.88 -0.10 -14.08
N ASP A 48 23.68 -0.67 -13.93
CA ASP A 48 23.16 -1.74 -14.77
C ASP A 48 22.10 -1.27 -15.77
N LEU A 49 22.02 0.04 -16.03
CA LEU A 49 21.14 0.59 -17.06
C LEU A 49 21.39 -0.08 -18.41
N PRO A 50 20.38 -0.35 -19.24
CA PRO A 50 20.60 -0.99 -20.55
C PRO A 50 21.38 -0.08 -21.50
N GLU A 51 21.96 -0.64 -22.56
CA GLU A 51 22.87 0.11 -23.45
C GLU A 51 22.16 1.28 -24.13
N HIS A 52 20.89 1.14 -24.53
CA HIS A 52 20.11 2.23 -25.13
C HIS A 52 19.81 3.39 -24.16
N PHE A 53 20.04 3.22 -22.85
CA PHE A 53 20.06 4.33 -21.88
C PHE A 53 21.45 4.95 -21.71
N ARG A 54 22.51 4.18 -22.00
CA ARG A 54 23.92 4.59 -21.84
C ARG A 54 24.53 5.19 -23.11
N THR A 55 23.99 4.89 -24.29
CA THR A 55 24.54 5.33 -25.57
C THR A 55 24.72 6.86 -25.59
N ARG A 56 25.94 7.31 -25.87
CA ARG A 56 26.30 8.73 -25.91
C ARG A 56 25.91 9.32 -27.27
N GLY A 57 25.19 10.44 -27.26
CA GLY A 57 24.74 11.13 -28.47
C GLY A 57 23.99 12.41 -28.16
N PHE A 58 23.58 13.15 -29.19
CA PHE A 58 22.69 14.29 -29.03
C PHE A 58 21.36 13.81 -28.44
N ARG A 59 20.92 14.38 -27.32
CA ARG A 59 19.76 13.93 -26.52
C ARG A 59 19.89 12.48 -25.99
N SER A 60 21.05 12.11 -25.44
CA SER A 60 21.18 10.86 -24.66
C SER A 60 20.47 10.98 -23.30
N VAL A 61 19.97 9.87 -22.77
CA VAL A 61 19.30 9.82 -21.45
C VAL A 61 20.24 10.28 -20.33
N THR A 62 21.50 9.85 -20.38
CA THR A 62 22.53 10.25 -19.39
C THR A 62 22.85 11.74 -19.39
N ALA A 63 22.64 12.44 -20.51
CA ALA A 63 22.89 13.88 -20.58
C ALA A 63 21.82 14.70 -19.84
N THR A 64 20.64 14.13 -19.60
CA THR A 64 19.54 14.78 -18.90
C THR A 64 19.46 14.37 -17.42
N GLU A 65 20.43 13.63 -16.90
CA GLU A 65 20.45 13.21 -15.50
C GLU A 65 20.60 14.40 -14.55
N ASN A 66 19.69 14.50 -13.56
CA ASN A 66 19.65 15.57 -12.58
C ASN A 66 20.13 15.16 -11.17
N THR A 67 20.82 14.01 -11.05
CA THR A 67 21.37 13.54 -9.77
C THR A 67 22.53 14.43 -9.33
N PRO A 68 22.44 15.15 -8.19
CA PRO A 68 23.52 16.00 -7.74
C PRO A 68 24.65 15.16 -7.11
N THR A 69 25.89 15.59 -7.28
CA THR A 69 27.08 14.86 -6.80
C THR A 69 27.15 14.70 -5.28
N ASN A 70 26.45 15.57 -4.53
CA ASN A 70 26.37 15.52 -3.08
C ASN A 70 25.19 14.67 -2.55
N ASN A 71 24.34 14.11 -3.42
CA ASN A 71 23.28 13.18 -3.05
C ASN A 71 23.15 12.05 -4.10
N PRO A 72 24.21 11.23 -4.29
CA PRO A 72 24.15 10.08 -5.19
C PRO A 72 23.17 9.02 -4.65
N ILE A 73 22.62 8.20 -5.55
CA ILE A 73 21.77 7.05 -5.15
C ILE A 73 22.65 6.02 -4.43
N THR A 74 22.23 5.67 -3.20
CA THR A 74 22.78 4.57 -2.42
C THR A 74 21.66 3.61 -2.02
N ASN A 75 21.97 2.33 -1.83
CA ASN A 75 20.95 1.34 -1.45
C ASN A 75 20.31 1.68 -0.09
N ALA A 76 21.11 2.10 0.90
CA ALA A 76 20.62 2.50 2.21
C ALA A 76 19.79 3.79 2.15
N GLY A 77 20.25 4.82 1.43
CA GLY A 77 19.52 6.08 1.30
C GLY A 77 18.22 5.96 0.52
N ALA A 78 18.19 5.18 -0.56
CA ALA A 78 16.95 4.88 -1.29
C ALA A 78 15.99 3.99 -0.47
N THR A 79 16.51 3.07 0.35
CA THR A 79 15.67 2.28 1.28
C THR A 79 14.99 3.17 2.32
N LEU A 80 15.74 4.07 2.97
CA LEU A 80 15.15 5.06 3.88
C LEU A 80 14.13 5.96 3.14
N GLY A 81 14.46 6.38 1.91
CA GLY A 81 13.57 7.17 1.07
C GLY A 81 12.27 6.45 0.74
N ARG A 82 12.31 5.16 0.46
CA ARG A 82 11.13 4.30 0.24
C ARG A 82 10.25 4.27 1.47
N VAL A 83 10.83 4.03 2.65
CA VAL A 83 10.06 4.03 3.90
C VAL A 83 9.38 5.40 4.10
N LEU A 84 10.10 6.51 3.94
CA LEU A 84 9.48 7.84 4.06
C LEU A 84 8.40 8.11 2.98
N PHE A 85 8.56 7.60 1.76
CA PHE A 85 7.62 7.81 0.67
C PHE A 85 6.23 7.20 0.93
N TYR A 86 6.19 6.08 1.64
CA TYR A 86 4.95 5.37 1.99
C TYR A 86 4.43 5.68 3.40
N ASP A 87 5.22 6.30 4.28
CA ASP A 87 4.80 6.53 5.67
C ASP A 87 3.79 7.69 5.79
N ARG A 88 2.57 7.38 6.23
CA ARG A 88 1.52 8.38 6.47
C ARG A 88 1.83 9.31 7.64
N ARG A 89 2.80 8.98 8.52
CA ARG A 89 3.30 9.89 9.57
C ARG A 89 3.82 11.20 9.01
N LEU A 90 4.16 11.28 7.73
CA LEU A 90 4.57 12.54 7.10
C LEU A 90 3.45 13.59 7.07
N SER A 91 2.18 13.20 7.16
CA SER A 91 1.05 14.13 7.28
C SER A 91 0.69 14.42 8.74
N HIS A 92 0.16 15.62 8.99
CA HIS A 92 -0.11 16.10 10.35
C HIS A 92 -1.08 15.19 11.14
N ASN A 93 -2.00 14.53 10.44
CA ASN A 93 -3.04 13.67 11.01
C ASN A 93 -2.86 12.16 10.71
N ASN A 94 -1.69 11.74 10.21
CA ASN A 94 -1.38 10.34 9.87
C ASN A 94 -2.23 9.71 8.74
N SER A 95 -2.82 10.50 7.84
CA SER A 95 -3.72 9.98 6.80
C SER A 95 -3.10 9.91 5.40
N THR A 96 -2.13 10.78 5.09
CA THR A 96 -1.57 10.94 3.74
C THR A 96 -0.06 10.69 3.73
N ALA A 97 0.42 9.96 2.72
CA ALA A 97 1.83 9.77 2.39
C ALA A 97 2.11 10.28 0.96
N CYS A 98 3.37 10.29 0.50
CA CYS A 98 3.65 10.58 -0.91
C CYS A 98 2.95 9.57 -1.84
N ALA A 99 2.98 8.29 -1.46
CA ALA A 99 2.33 7.21 -2.19
C ALA A 99 0.80 7.32 -2.31
N SER A 100 0.13 8.10 -1.45
CA SER A 100 -1.32 8.33 -1.56
C SER A 100 -1.71 8.96 -2.90
N CYS A 101 -0.84 9.82 -3.42
CA CYS A 101 -1.05 10.57 -4.67
C CYS A 101 -0.09 10.12 -5.81
N HIS A 102 0.80 9.18 -5.51
CA HIS A 102 1.82 8.66 -6.42
C HIS A 102 1.87 7.14 -6.32
N GLN A 103 0.85 6.50 -6.87
CA GLN A 103 0.58 5.06 -6.73
C GLN A 103 1.40 4.26 -7.75
N GLN A 104 2.06 3.19 -7.32
CA GLN A 104 3.00 2.45 -8.18
C GLN A 104 2.32 1.93 -9.45
N GLU A 105 1.11 1.38 -9.31
CA GLU A 105 0.31 0.76 -10.37
C GLU A 105 -0.08 1.73 -11.49
N THR A 106 -0.13 3.04 -11.22
CA THR A 106 -0.42 4.10 -12.20
C THR A 106 0.85 4.74 -12.77
N GLY A 107 2.02 4.13 -12.53
CA GLY A 107 3.32 4.71 -12.88
C GLY A 107 3.76 5.83 -11.94
N PHE A 108 3.35 5.76 -10.67
CA PHE A 108 3.54 6.78 -9.63
C PHE A 108 2.79 8.08 -9.92
N SER A 109 1.57 7.99 -10.47
CA SER A 109 0.61 9.08 -10.65
C SER A 109 -0.55 8.93 -9.64
N ASP A 110 -1.53 9.82 -9.68
CA ASP A 110 -2.78 9.63 -8.95
C ASP A 110 -3.82 8.93 -9.84
N ALA A 111 -4.66 8.10 -9.24
CA ALA A 111 -5.85 7.58 -9.89
C ALA A 111 -6.94 8.65 -9.96
N ASN A 112 -6.96 9.63 -9.05
CA ASN A 112 -7.91 10.74 -9.09
C ASN A 112 -7.44 11.86 -10.02
N GLN A 113 -8.39 12.63 -10.59
CA GLN A 113 -8.06 13.80 -11.40
C GLN A 113 -7.24 14.81 -10.59
N PHE A 114 -7.69 15.11 -9.38
CA PHE A 114 -6.98 15.92 -8.40
C PHE A 114 -6.72 15.08 -7.16
N SER A 115 -5.58 15.32 -6.52
CA SER A 115 -5.19 14.56 -5.34
C SER A 115 -5.94 15.06 -4.11
N THR A 116 -6.27 14.14 -3.21
CA THR A 116 -6.93 14.46 -1.95
C THR A 116 -5.89 14.57 -0.84
N GLY A 117 -5.78 15.75 -0.22
CA GLY A 117 -4.89 16.00 0.91
C GLY A 117 -5.39 15.42 2.23
N ALA A 118 -4.58 15.60 3.28
CA ALA A 118 -4.81 15.08 4.61
C ALA A 118 -6.13 15.53 5.24
N ASP A 119 -6.60 16.74 4.92
CA ASP A 119 -7.86 17.31 5.41
C ASP A 119 -9.04 17.15 4.42
N GLY A 120 -8.82 16.43 3.31
CA GLY A 120 -9.83 16.18 2.27
C GLY A 120 -9.90 17.24 1.16
N ASP A 121 -9.10 18.30 1.24
CA ASP A 121 -8.99 19.31 0.18
C ASP A 121 -8.36 18.73 -1.09
N GLN A 122 -8.73 19.29 -2.24
CA GLN A 122 -8.21 18.85 -3.55
C GLN A 122 -7.03 19.72 -3.99
N THR A 123 -5.98 19.09 -4.51
CA THR A 123 -4.86 19.81 -5.11
C THR A 123 -5.29 20.56 -6.39
N PRO A 124 -4.62 21.68 -6.73
CA PRO A 124 -5.01 22.48 -7.90
C PRO A 124 -4.55 21.88 -9.24
N ARG A 125 -3.74 20.81 -9.23
CA ARG A 125 -3.18 20.15 -10.41
C ARG A 125 -3.16 18.64 -10.21
N HIS A 126 -3.26 17.90 -11.30
CA HIS A 126 -3.08 16.45 -11.31
C HIS A 126 -1.66 16.10 -10.86
N SER A 127 -1.52 15.04 -10.06
CA SER A 127 -0.23 14.54 -9.60
C SER A 127 0.62 14.08 -10.77
N MET A 128 1.90 14.49 -10.84
CA MET A 128 2.79 14.04 -11.90
C MET A 128 3.26 12.61 -11.63
N ALA A 129 3.29 11.77 -12.67
CA ALA A 129 4.02 10.51 -12.62
C ALA A 129 5.50 10.73 -12.27
N LEU A 130 6.04 9.90 -11.38
CA LEU A 130 7.43 10.00 -10.88
C LEU A 130 8.43 9.11 -11.62
N GLY A 131 7.95 8.16 -12.42
CA GLY A 131 8.82 7.30 -13.24
C GLY A 131 9.76 8.13 -14.11
N ASN A 132 11.06 7.79 -14.07
CA ASN A 132 12.13 8.48 -14.79
C ASN A 132 12.34 9.95 -14.41
N ALA A 133 11.86 10.43 -13.25
CA ALA A 133 12.08 11.80 -12.79
C ALA A 133 13.56 12.19 -12.59
N LYS A 134 14.45 11.18 -12.52
CA LYS A 134 15.92 11.32 -12.59
C LYS A 134 16.40 12.02 -13.86
N PHE A 135 15.67 11.89 -14.96
CA PHE A 135 16.06 12.40 -16.28
C PHE A 135 15.20 13.62 -16.63
N TYR A 136 15.77 14.81 -16.45
CA TYR A 136 15.22 16.07 -16.91
C TYR A 136 16.30 17.14 -16.86
N ASP A 137 16.69 17.70 -18.02
CA ASP A 137 17.87 18.55 -18.19
C ASP A 137 17.86 19.78 -17.27
N SER A 138 16.72 20.46 -17.12
CA SER A 138 16.63 21.63 -16.23
C SER A 138 16.81 21.27 -14.74
N GLY A 139 16.62 20.01 -14.33
CA GLY A 139 16.71 19.57 -12.93
C GLY A 139 15.65 20.15 -11.99
N LYS A 140 14.67 20.90 -12.51
CA LYS A 140 13.57 21.49 -11.72
C LYS A 140 12.34 20.58 -11.67
N PHE A 141 11.49 20.80 -10.67
CA PHE A 141 10.38 19.93 -10.30
C PHE A 141 9.06 20.68 -10.15
N PHE A 142 7.97 19.89 -10.16
CA PHE A 142 6.58 20.27 -10.44
C PHE A 142 6.29 20.66 -11.89
N TRP A 143 4.99 20.65 -12.22
CA TRP A 143 4.43 21.12 -13.49
C TRP A 143 4.90 22.53 -13.87
N ASP A 144 5.09 23.41 -12.89
CA ASP A 144 5.50 24.81 -13.06
C ASP A 144 6.98 25.07 -12.77
N GLU A 145 7.77 24.02 -12.57
CA GLU A 145 9.19 24.12 -12.23
C GLU A 145 9.51 24.99 -10.99
N ARG A 146 8.55 25.21 -10.09
CA ARG A 146 8.75 26.12 -8.94
C ARG A 146 9.82 25.63 -7.96
N ALA A 147 10.13 24.33 -7.96
CA ALA A 147 11.18 23.76 -7.15
C ALA A 147 12.48 23.61 -7.95
N ALA A 148 13.54 24.26 -7.48
CA ALA A 148 14.86 24.26 -8.13
C ALA A 148 15.55 22.88 -8.16
N THR A 149 15.21 21.99 -7.23
CA THR A 149 15.75 20.63 -7.12
C THR A 149 14.69 19.68 -6.57
N LEU A 150 14.91 18.37 -6.72
CA LEU A 150 14.04 17.35 -6.13
C LEU A 150 14.03 17.45 -4.61
N GLU A 151 15.21 17.64 -4.00
CA GLU A 151 15.36 17.78 -2.56
C GLU A 151 14.51 18.93 -2.01
N HIS A 152 14.46 20.07 -2.73
CA HIS A 152 13.57 21.16 -2.35
C HIS A 152 12.10 20.80 -2.54
N GLN A 153 11.76 20.13 -3.66
CA GLN A 153 10.40 19.68 -3.93
C GLN A 153 9.87 18.76 -2.84
N ILE A 154 10.64 17.77 -2.36
CA ILE A 154 10.18 16.80 -1.34
C ILE A 154 9.61 17.48 -0.10
N LEU A 155 10.21 18.58 0.36
CA LEU A 155 9.77 19.27 1.57
C LEU A 155 8.51 20.12 1.35
N MET A 156 8.15 20.44 0.10
CA MET A 156 7.02 21.33 -0.19
C MET A 156 5.66 20.65 0.07
N PRO A 157 5.31 19.46 -0.47
CA PRO A 157 4.07 18.76 -0.16
C PRO A 157 3.88 18.44 1.32
N ILE A 158 4.99 18.12 2.01
CA ILE A 158 4.97 17.87 3.46
C ILE A 158 4.39 19.07 4.20
N GLN A 159 4.78 20.28 3.82
CA GLN A 159 4.37 21.52 4.49
C GLN A 159 3.08 22.14 3.93
N ASP A 160 2.68 21.80 2.70
CA ASP A 160 1.50 22.39 2.07
C ASP A 160 0.22 21.97 2.81
N PRO A 161 -0.62 22.91 3.29
CA PRO A 161 -1.84 22.59 4.02
C PRO A 161 -2.89 21.87 3.18
N THR A 162 -2.85 21.99 1.85
CA THR A 162 -3.73 21.29 0.90
C THR A 162 -3.28 19.86 0.66
N GLU A 163 -2.02 19.54 0.97
CA GLU A 163 -1.42 18.22 0.76
C GLU A 163 -1.26 17.51 2.11
N MET A 164 -0.15 17.69 2.84
CA MET A 164 0.13 16.93 4.07
C MET A 164 0.04 17.78 5.35
N GLY A 165 0.15 19.10 5.25
CA GLY A 165 -0.06 20.08 6.33
C GLY A 165 0.90 19.97 7.52
N MET A 166 2.06 19.34 7.35
CA MET A 166 2.99 19.01 8.42
C MET A 166 4.13 20.04 8.58
N SER A 167 4.36 20.48 9.82
CA SER A 167 5.56 21.23 10.17
C SER A 167 6.78 20.31 10.22
N LEU A 168 7.91 20.72 9.64
CA LEU A 168 9.15 19.94 9.65
C LEU A 168 9.71 19.71 11.08
N ASP A 169 9.50 20.65 12.01
CA ASP A 169 9.90 20.47 13.42
C ASP A 169 9.10 19.34 14.07
N VAL A 170 7.78 19.32 13.85
CA VAL A 170 6.89 18.29 14.36
C VAL A 170 7.17 16.96 13.68
N LEU A 171 7.41 16.95 12.37
CA LEU A 171 7.79 15.76 11.63
C LEU A 171 9.04 15.11 12.21
N ARG A 172 10.12 15.88 12.41
CA ARG A 172 11.38 15.34 12.96
C ARG A 172 11.18 14.71 14.34
N ALA A 173 10.40 15.35 15.22
CA ALA A 173 10.07 14.77 16.52
C ALA A 173 9.31 13.45 16.37
N LYS A 174 8.26 13.44 15.53
CA LYS A 174 7.41 12.29 15.27
C LYS A 174 8.16 11.09 14.68
N LEU A 175 9.09 11.33 13.75
CA LEU A 175 9.95 10.28 13.21
C LEU A 175 10.97 9.79 14.25
N GLY A 176 11.46 10.69 15.11
CA GLY A 176 12.41 10.38 16.19
C GLY A 176 11.82 9.55 17.33
N GLU A 177 10.49 9.55 17.48
CA GLU A 177 9.76 8.69 18.42
C GLU A 177 9.59 7.26 17.89
N THR A 178 9.91 6.98 16.63
CA THR A 178 9.87 5.61 16.11
C THR A 178 11.14 4.84 16.48
N SER A 179 10.99 3.53 16.65
CA SER A 179 12.12 2.64 16.92
C SER A 179 13.01 2.41 15.68
N PHE A 180 12.51 2.65 14.45
CA PHE A 180 13.21 2.30 13.20
C PHE A 180 13.92 3.45 12.51
N TYR A 181 13.36 4.68 12.50
CA TYR A 181 13.99 5.76 11.75
C TYR A 181 15.42 6.06 12.21
N PRO A 182 15.75 6.18 13.51
CA PRO A 182 17.13 6.40 13.94
C PRO A 182 18.13 5.39 13.35
N GLN A 183 17.71 4.12 13.22
CA GLN A 183 18.53 3.06 12.64
C GLN A 183 18.65 3.19 11.10
N LEU A 184 17.55 3.52 10.41
CA LEU A 184 17.56 3.77 8.97
C LEU A 184 18.39 5.01 8.60
N PHE A 185 18.32 6.08 9.38
CA PHE A 185 19.18 7.27 9.21
C PHE A 185 20.65 6.94 9.48
N GLN A 186 20.94 6.13 10.52
CA GLN A 186 22.28 5.63 10.79
C GLN A 186 22.83 4.83 9.60
N ALA A 187 22.03 3.95 9.00
CA ALA A 187 22.43 3.15 7.83
C ALA A 187 22.65 4.03 6.58
N ALA A 188 21.78 5.01 6.33
CA ALA A 188 21.83 5.86 5.15
C ALA A 188 22.92 6.94 5.21
N PHE A 189 23.14 7.54 6.38
CA PHE A 189 23.96 8.75 6.54
C PHE A 189 25.07 8.62 7.60
N GLY A 190 25.22 7.45 8.22
CA GLY A 190 26.22 7.22 9.26
C GLY A 190 25.92 7.90 10.60
N SER A 191 24.70 8.41 10.78
CA SER A 191 24.26 9.11 11.99
C SER A 191 22.74 8.93 12.18
N PRO A 192 22.24 8.73 13.42
CA PRO A 192 20.82 8.52 13.67
C PRO A 192 20.01 9.82 13.66
N GLU A 193 20.68 10.96 13.56
CA GLU A 193 20.04 12.27 13.61
C GLU A 193 19.12 12.49 12.40
N ILE A 194 17.88 12.91 12.69
CA ILE A 194 16.85 13.17 11.69
C ILE A 194 16.84 14.67 11.39
N THR A 195 17.11 15.03 10.13
CA THR A 195 17.13 16.42 9.67
C THR A 195 16.35 16.57 8.38
N ASP A 196 15.84 17.78 8.11
CA ASP A 196 15.10 18.09 6.89
C ASP A 196 15.91 17.76 5.63
N ASP A 197 17.22 18.06 5.67
CA ASP A 197 18.16 17.73 4.59
C ASP A 197 18.28 16.22 4.35
N ARG A 198 18.34 15.40 5.40
CA ARG A 198 18.42 13.93 5.26
C ARG A 198 17.09 13.32 4.84
N ILE A 199 15.96 13.86 5.28
CA ILE A 199 14.62 13.49 4.79
C ILE A 199 14.54 13.78 3.29
N ALA A 200 14.80 15.03 2.89
CA ALA A 200 14.79 15.45 1.49
C ALA A 200 15.69 14.58 0.62
N ARG A 201 16.92 14.34 1.07
CA ARG A 201 17.91 13.55 0.32
C ARG A 201 17.54 12.10 0.13
N SER A 202 17.08 11.43 1.18
CA SER A 202 16.73 10.00 1.12
C SER A 202 15.53 9.76 0.21
N VAL A 203 14.44 10.53 0.36
CA VAL A 203 13.28 10.44 -0.55
C VAL A 203 13.69 10.78 -1.98
N SER A 204 14.55 11.79 -2.18
CA SER A 204 15.08 12.11 -3.51
C SER A 204 15.89 10.96 -4.13
N GLN A 205 16.66 10.20 -3.33
CA GLN A 205 17.37 9.01 -3.82
C GLN A 205 16.38 7.92 -4.27
N PHE A 206 15.30 7.71 -3.50
CA PHE A 206 14.27 6.74 -3.87
C PHE A 206 13.54 7.14 -5.16
N VAL A 207 13.06 8.38 -5.27
CA VAL A 207 12.40 8.88 -6.48
C VAL A 207 13.32 8.82 -7.70
N ARG A 208 14.62 9.16 -7.57
CA ARG A 208 15.58 9.01 -8.67
C ARG A 208 15.91 7.55 -9.02
N SER A 209 15.63 6.60 -8.13
CA SER A 209 15.81 5.17 -8.39
C SER A 209 14.66 4.56 -9.20
N MET A 210 13.52 5.25 -9.31
CA MET A 210 12.35 4.83 -10.09
C MET A 210 12.59 4.98 -11.60
N VAL A 211 13.46 4.14 -12.17
CA VAL A 211 13.81 4.18 -13.58
C VAL A 211 13.11 3.07 -14.35
N SER A 212 12.23 3.41 -15.28
CA SER A 212 11.51 2.44 -16.13
C SER A 212 12.22 2.25 -17.46
N TYR A 213 12.64 1.00 -17.73
CA TYR A 213 13.43 0.61 -18.91
C TYR A 213 13.23 -0.87 -19.34
N ASN A 214 12.18 -1.55 -18.90
CA ASN A 214 11.86 -2.94 -19.25
C ASN A 214 10.49 -3.10 -19.96
N SER A 215 10.09 -2.09 -20.74
CA SER A 215 8.87 -2.12 -21.56
C SER A 215 9.08 -2.86 -22.89
N LYS A 216 7.99 -3.08 -23.65
CA LYS A 216 8.07 -3.62 -25.02
C LYS A 216 8.97 -2.75 -25.92
N PHE A 217 8.92 -1.43 -25.77
CA PHE A 217 9.82 -0.50 -26.46
C PHE A 217 11.30 -0.76 -26.14
N ASP A 218 11.62 -1.10 -24.89
CA ASP A 218 12.99 -1.41 -24.51
C ASP A 218 13.46 -2.75 -25.08
N SER A 219 12.57 -3.75 -25.11
CA SER A 219 12.88 -5.06 -25.70
C SER A 219 13.17 -4.99 -27.20
N ALA A 220 12.79 -3.90 -27.87
CA ALA A 220 13.06 -3.62 -29.27
C ALA A 220 14.40 -2.90 -29.50
N HIS A 221 15.35 -2.98 -28.56
CA HIS A 221 16.74 -2.53 -28.71
C HIS A 221 17.70 -3.71 -28.52
N ASP A 222 18.71 -3.81 -29.37
CA ASP A 222 19.68 -4.91 -29.33
C ASP A 222 20.70 -4.73 -28.19
N GLU A 223 21.64 -5.66 -28.06
CA GLU A 223 22.70 -5.61 -27.04
C GLU A 223 23.62 -4.37 -27.15
N ASN A 224 23.67 -3.72 -28.32
CA ASN A 224 24.42 -2.49 -28.56
C ASN A 224 23.54 -1.23 -28.42
N GLY A 225 22.28 -1.39 -28.03
CA GLY A 225 21.31 -0.32 -27.90
C GLY A 225 20.74 0.19 -29.24
N ALA A 226 20.95 -0.53 -30.35
CA ALA A 226 20.37 -0.17 -31.64
C ALA A 226 18.91 -0.66 -31.75
N PRO A 227 17.98 0.17 -32.25
CA PRO A 227 16.58 -0.23 -32.37
C PRO A 227 16.40 -1.30 -33.46
N HIS A 228 15.51 -2.26 -33.20
CA HIS A 228 15.06 -3.30 -34.13
C HIS A 228 13.52 -3.46 -34.05
N PHE A 229 12.81 -2.33 -34.10
CA PHE A 229 11.36 -2.26 -33.91
C PHE A 229 10.58 -3.22 -34.81
N GLU A 230 11.02 -3.42 -36.06
CA GLU A 230 10.37 -4.29 -37.04
C GLU A 230 10.32 -5.77 -36.64
N GLU A 231 11.16 -6.22 -35.70
CA GLU A 231 11.16 -7.61 -35.22
C GLU A 231 10.25 -7.83 -33.99
N VAL A 232 9.92 -6.77 -33.26
CA VAL A 232 9.19 -6.83 -31.98
C VAL A 232 7.80 -6.20 -32.05
N PHE A 233 7.65 -5.14 -32.85
CA PHE A 233 6.42 -4.36 -32.97
C PHE A 233 5.51 -4.97 -34.05
N THR A 234 4.22 -4.77 -33.86
CA THR A 234 3.19 -4.98 -34.88
C THR A 234 3.25 -3.86 -35.92
N ASP A 235 2.69 -4.09 -37.12
CA ASP A 235 2.60 -3.06 -38.17
C ASP A 235 1.94 -1.76 -37.68
N GLN A 236 0.95 -1.87 -36.78
CA GLN A 236 0.26 -0.73 -36.19
C GLN A 236 1.15 0.06 -35.23
N GLU A 237 1.94 -0.62 -34.39
CA GLU A 237 2.91 0.04 -33.49
C GLU A 237 4.07 0.66 -34.28
N ILE A 238 4.49 0.04 -35.39
CA ILE A 238 5.50 0.59 -36.31
C ILE A 238 4.97 1.88 -36.95
N LEU A 239 3.74 1.88 -37.47
CA LEU A 239 3.10 3.09 -38.01
C LEU A 239 3.02 4.20 -36.95
N GLY A 240 2.60 3.86 -35.73
CA GLY A 240 2.57 4.81 -34.61
C GLY A 240 3.94 5.40 -34.28
N GLY A 241 4.96 4.55 -34.25
CA GLY A 241 6.34 4.97 -34.05
C GLY A 241 6.85 5.91 -35.15
N GLN A 242 6.50 5.64 -36.41
CA GLN A 242 6.85 6.51 -37.55
C GLN A 242 6.21 7.89 -37.43
N ILE A 243 4.93 7.96 -37.03
CA ILE A 243 4.25 9.24 -36.80
C ILE A 243 4.90 9.97 -35.62
N PHE A 244 5.14 9.27 -34.51
CA PHE A 244 5.72 9.84 -33.28
C PHE A 244 7.10 10.48 -33.55
N HIS A 245 7.98 9.78 -34.29
CA HIS A 245 9.33 10.23 -34.60
C HIS A 245 9.42 11.13 -35.84
N GLY A 246 8.35 11.23 -36.63
CA GLY A 246 8.29 11.97 -37.87
C GLY A 246 7.19 13.03 -37.84
N ASP A 247 6.12 12.78 -38.60
CA ASP A 247 5.13 13.81 -38.95
C ASP A 247 4.34 14.35 -37.77
N GLY A 248 4.21 13.58 -36.68
CA GLY A 248 3.55 14.00 -35.44
C GLY A 248 4.38 14.91 -34.54
N ARG A 249 5.69 15.09 -34.83
CA ARG A 249 6.60 16.00 -34.11
C ARG A 249 6.71 15.75 -32.59
N CYS A 250 6.31 14.58 -32.10
CA CYS A 250 6.27 14.29 -30.67
C CYS A 250 7.66 14.37 -30.04
N THR A 251 8.67 13.92 -30.78
CA THR A 251 10.09 13.88 -30.36
C THR A 251 10.77 15.24 -30.22
N PHE A 252 10.11 16.33 -30.59
CA PHE A 252 10.63 17.67 -30.33
C PHE A 252 10.56 18.04 -28.85
N CYS A 253 9.55 17.53 -28.13
CA CYS A 253 9.39 17.71 -26.69
C CYS A 253 9.66 16.41 -25.91
N HIS A 254 9.18 15.26 -26.40
CA HIS A 254 9.34 13.96 -25.75
C HIS A 254 10.56 13.23 -26.28
N THR A 255 11.69 13.41 -25.61
CA THR A 255 12.99 13.07 -26.17
C THR A 255 13.68 11.94 -25.42
N THR A 256 14.78 11.44 -26.01
CA THR A 256 15.58 10.34 -25.46
C THR A 256 14.79 9.02 -25.33
N ASN A 257 15.47 7.92 -25.00
CA ASN A 257 14.77 6.69 -24.67
C ASN A 257 13.98 6.81 -23.35
N ALA A 258 14.29 7.74 -22.44
CA ALA A 258 13.46 7.96 -21.25
C ALA A 258 12.14 8.70 -21.55
N GLN A 259 11.92 9.15 -22.79
CA GLN A 259 10.74 9.89 -23.24
C GLN A 259 10.46 11.16 -22.43
N VAL A 260 11.52 11.83 -22.01
CA VAL A 260 11.48 12.99 -21.10
C VAL A 260 11.52 14.31 -21.85
N GLY A 261 10.93 15.33 -21.21
CA GLY A 261 10.97 16.72 -21.64
C GLY A 261 12.37 17.31 -21.68
N ASP A 262 12.56 18.33 -22.52
CA ASP A 262 13.70 19.23 -22.45
C ASP A 262 13.41 20.48 -21.61
N LEU A 263 12.25 21.11 -21.78
CA LEU A 263 11.83 22.31 -21.04
C LEU A 263 10.30 22.43 -20.91
N PRO A 264 9.76 23.44 -20.19
CA PRO A 264 8.32 23.67 -20.12
C PRO A 264 7.74 24.26 -21.40
N HIS A 265 6.65 23.69 -21.91
CA HIS A 265 5.99 24.14 -23.14
C HIS A 265 4.53 24.52 -22.88
N ASN A 266 4.03 25.47 -23.67
CA ASN A 266 2.60 25.74 -23.78
C ASN A 266 2.09 24.98 -25.00
N THR A 267 1.26 23.97 -24.77
CA THR A 267 0.73 23.09 -25.81
C THR A 267 -0.55 23.60 -26.45
N GLY A 268 -1.06 24.77 -26.03
CA GLY A 268 -2.34 25.30 -26.47
C GLY A 268 -3.53 24.52 -25.91
N LEU A 269 -3.43 24.02 -24.67
CA LEU A 269 -4.54 23.31 -24.02
C LEU A 269 -5.76 24.23 -23.86
N ASP A 270 -5.51 25.51 -23.60
CA ASP A 270 -6.50 26.58 -23.55
C ASP A 270 -6.06 27.76 -24.43
N ALA A 271 -7.03 28.51 -24.96
CA ALA A 271 -6.75 29.72 -25.73
C ALA A 271 -6.26 30.89 -24.87
N LEU A 272 -6.54 30.85 -23.56
CA LEU A 272 -6.18 31.86 -22.57
C LEU A 272 -5.54 31.20 -21.36
N THR A 273 -4.54 31.85 -20.78
CA THR A 273 -3.86 31.36 -19.57
C THR A 273 -4.77 31.50 -18.34
N ALA A 274 -5.30 30.39 -17.81
CA ALA A 274 -5.94 30.34 -16.50
C ALA A 274 -4.92 30.02 -15.40
N ASP A 275 -4.10 29.00 -15.62
CA ASP A 275 -2.96 28.64 -14.80
C ASP A 275 -1.66 29.06 -15.52
N PRO A 276 -0.81 29.91 -14.91
CA PRO A 276 0.41 30.37 -15.56
C PRO A 276 1.47 29.29 -15.74
N GLY A 277 1.41 28.16 -15.02
CA GLY A 277 2.48 27.16 -15.02
C GLY A 277 3.84 27.77 -14.66
N ALA A 278 4.89 27.39 -15.38
CA ALA A 278 6.24 27.96 -15.31
C ALA A 278 6.34 29.38 -15.93
N GLY A 279 5.20 30.02 -16.21
CA GLY A 279 5.07 31.28 -16.93
C GLY A 279 4.37 31.07 -18.29
N ASP A 280 3.45 31.99 -18.63
CA ASP A 280 2.73 32.01 -19.91
C ASP A 280 2.00 30.70 -20.28
N GLY A 281 1.51 29.94 -19.30
CA GLY A 281 0.82 28.66 -19.50
C GLY A 281 1.75 27.53 -19.94
N ARG A 282 3.05 27.64 -19.64
CA ARG A 282 4.03 26.59 -19.96
C ARG A 282 4.12 25.58 -18.83
N PHE A 283 4.14 24.31 -19.17
CA PHE A 283 4.21 23.22 -18.21
C PHE A 283 5.34 22.25 -18.56
N LYS A 284 6.02 21.75 -17.52
CA LYS A 284 7.04 20.71 -17.63
C LYS A 284 6.50 19.52 -18.42
N VAL A 285 7.30 19.00 -19.33
CA VAL A 285 6.95 17.81 -20.12
C VAL A 285 7.34 16.55 -19.33
N PRO A 286 6.37 15.75 -18.85
CA PRO A 286 6.66 14.53 -18.10
C PRO A 286 7.18 13.42 -19.03
N SER A 287 7.73 12.36 -18.43
CA SER A 287 8.04 11.13 -19.16
C SER A 287 6.76 10.50 -19.72
N LEU A 288 6.79 10.01 -20.96
CA LEU A 288 5.72 9.15 -21.51
C LEU A 288 5.85 7.67 -21.14
N ARG A 289 6.87 7.30 -20.36
CA ARG A 289 6.99 5.92 -19.85
C ARG A 289 5.83 5.63 -18.90
N ASN A 290 5.21 4.46 -19.08
CA ASN A 290 3.99 4.06 -18.35
C ASN A 290 2.79 5.00 -18.56
N VAL A 291 2.68 5.68 -19.71
CA VAL A 291 1.55 6.59 -19.98
C VAL A 291 0.21 5.86 -20.14
N GLU A 292 0.22 4.58 -20.52
CA GLU A 292 -1.00 3.77 -20.67
C GLU A 292 -1.76 3.55 -19.36
N VAL A 293 -1.05 3.46 -18.23
CA VAL A 293 -1.65 3.08 -16.94
C VAL A 293 -2.11 4.26 -16.09
N ARG A 294 -2.13 5.47 -16.68
CA ARG A 294 -2.60 6.69 -16.01
C ARG A 294 -4.08 6.89 -16.29
N GLU A 295 -4.85 7.23 -15.27
CA GLU A 295 -6.28 7.49 -15.44
C GLU A 295 -6.56 8.87 -16.02
N PHE A 296 -5.73 9.86 -15.70
CA PHE A 296 -5.91 11.24 -16.13
C PHE A 296 -4.64 11.82 -16.77
N TYR A 297 -4.81 12.77 -17.69
CA TYR A 297 -3.72 13.38 -18.46
C TYR A 297 -3.76 14.90 -18.44
N MET A 298 -2.61 15.51 -18.75
CA MET A 298 -2.33 16.95 -18.64
C MET A 298 -2.18 17.41 -17.18
N HIS A 299 -1.82 18.69 -17.00
CA HIS A 299 -1.56 19.27 -15.67
C HIS A 299 -2.81 19.39 -14.80
N ASP A 300 -4.00 19.35 -15.40
CA ASP A 300 -5.30 19.45 -14.73
C ASP A 300 -6.14 18.18 -14.86
N GLY A 301 -5.58 17.12 -15.44
CA GLY A 301 -6.26 15.83 -15.54
C GLY A 301 -7.52 15.84 -16.42
N ARG A 302 -7.71 16.82 -17.32
CA ARG A 302 -9.00 16.98 -18.03
C ARG A 302 -9.32 15.87 -19.05
N PHE A 303 -8.32 15.08 -19.42
CA PHE A 303 -8.51 13.94 -20.32
C PHE A 303 -8.37 12.65 -19.55
N ASP A 304 -9.19 11.66 -19.88
CA ASP A 304 -9.25 10.34 -19.21
C ASP A 304 -8.85 9.17 -20.14
N SER A 305 -8.32 9.49 -21.33
CA SER A 305 -7.83 8.48 -22.28
C SER A 305 -6.72 8.99 -23.18
N LEU A 306 -5.86 8.08 -23.67
CA LEU A 306 -4.82 8.41 -24.66
C LEU A 306 -5.42 8.90 -25.98
N GLU A 307 -6.59 8.39 -26.37
CA GLU A 307 -7.31 8.81 -27.56
C GLU A 307 -7.68 10.30 -27.48
N GLN A 308 -8.17 10.78 -26.32
CA GLN A 308 -8.45 12.21 -26.13
C GLN A 308 -7.20 13.06 -26.20
N VAL A 309 -6.06 12.56 -25.68
CA VAL A 309 -4.76 13.24 -25.80
C VAL A 309 -4.33 13.35 -27.26
N VAL A 310 -4.43 12.25 -28.01
CA VAL A 310 -4.07 12.22 -29.44
C VAL A 310 -5.02 13.11 -30.26
N ASP A 311 -6.32 13.10 -29.97
CA ASP A 311 -7.31 13.97 -30.61
C ASP A 311 -7.03 15.46 -30.33
N PHE A 312 -6.61 15.79 -29.10
CA PHE A 312 -6.18 17.13 -28.73
C PHE A 312 -5.01 17.60 -29.61
N TYR A 313 -3.95 16.79 -29.74
CA TYR A 313 -2.83 17.17 -30.59
C TYR A 313 -3.23 17.19 -32.08
N SER A 314 -4.09 16.29 -32.53
CA SER A 314 -4.55 16.21 -33.92
C SER A 314 -5.31 17.47 -34.35
N THR A 315 -6.28 17.91 -33.55
CA THR A 315 -7.25 18.96 -33.93
C THR A 315 -7.65 19.94 -32.83
N GLY A 316 -7.25 19.70 -31.58
CA GLY A 316 -7.68 20.45 -30.40
C GLY A 316 -6.75 21.60 -29.95
N ILE A 317 -5.54 21.71 -30.49
CA ILE A 317 -4.58 22.78 -30.13
C ILE A 317 -5.21 24.17 -30.31
N GLN A 318 -5.20 24.99 -29.26
CA GLN A 318 -5.72 26.35 -29.28
C GLN A 318 -4.63 27.35 -29.71
N ASP A 319 -5.03 28.45 -30.35
CA ASP A 319 -4.12 29.54 -30.74
C ASP A 319 -3.79 30.47 -29.57
N HIS A 320 -3.11 29.90 -28.58
CA HIS A 320 -2.62 30.65 -27.43
C HIS A 320 -1.50 31.61 -27.87
N PRO A 321 -1.43 32.87 -27.38
CA PRO A 321 -0.39 33.82 -27.80
C PRO A 321 1.04 33.33 -27.55
N GLN A 322 1.23 32.49 -26.54
CA GLN A 322 2.51 31.84 -26.19
C GLN A 322 2.59 30.35 -26.57
N LEU A 323 1.70 29.86 -27.45
CA LEU A 323 1.79 28.51 -28.02
C LEU A 323 3.21 28.25 -28.54
N ASP A 324 3.74 27.07 -28.23
CA ASP A 324 5.07 26.67 -28.66
C ASP A 324 5.21 26.70 -30.20
N PHE A 325 6.35 27.19 -30.69
CA PHE A 325 6.59 27.36 -32.12
C PHE A 325 6.60 26.03 -32.88
N ILE A 326 6.90 24.92 -32.22
CA ILE A 326 6.88 23.56 -32.81
C ILE A 326 5.45 23.17 -33.22
N LEU A 327 4.45 23.70 -32.51
CA LEU A 327 3.02 23.48 -32.72
C LEU A 327 2.37 24.55 -33.61
N ARG A 328 3.17 25.37 -34.30
CA ARG A 328 2.69 26.29 -35.35
C ARG A 328 3.12 25.79 -36.72
N GLU A 329 2.34 26.11 -37.76
CA GLU A 329 2.71 25.78 -39.14
C GLU A 329 4.05 26.44 -39.53
N GLN A 330 4.22 27.69 -39.09
CA GLN A 330 5.42 28.52 -39.20
C GLN A 330 5.47 29.48 -38.00
N PRO A 331 6.63 30.08 -37.67
CA PRO A 331 6.71 31.06 -36.58
C PRO A 331 5.71 32.21 -36.75
N GLY A 332 4.80 32.36 -35.77
CA GLY A 332 3.73 33.38 -35.78
C GLY A 332 2.49 33.04 -36.61
N ALA A 333 2.42 31.86 -37.23
CA ALA A 333 1.25 31.35 -37.95
C ALA A 333 0.26 30.64 -37.01
N SER A 334 -0.89 30.25 -37.55
CA SER A 334 -1.90 29.47 -36.83
C SER A 334 -1.36 28.15 -36.26
N PRO A 335 -2.02 27.58 -35.24
CA PRO A 335 -1.68 26.27 -34.71
C PRO A 335 -1.72 25.22 -35.81
N ILE A 336 -0.82 24.25 -35.71
CA ILE A 336 -0.85 23.08 -36.57
C ILE A 336 -2.15 22.29 -36.35
N ARG A 337 -2.69 21.77 -37.45
CA ARG A 337 -3.73 20.74 -37.46
C ARG A 337 -3.10 19.53 -38.14
N PHE A 338 -2.73 18.52 -37.36
CA PHE A 338 -2.15 17.30 -37.94
C PHE A 338 -3.21 16.49 -38.69
N GLU A 339 -4.48 16.60 -38.28
CA GLU A 339 -5.62 15.93 -38.91
C GLU A 339 -5.40 14.41 -39.09
N PHE A 340 -4.83 13.77 -38.06
CA PHE A 340 -4.63 12.32 -38.05
C PHE A 340 -5.92 11.59 -38.38
N THR A 341 -5.83 10.63 -39.29
CA THR A 341 -6.89 9.67 -39.57
C THR A 341 -7.14 8.78 -38.36
N ALA A 342 -8.29 8.10 -38.32
CA ALA A 342 -8.59 7.15 -37.24
C ALA A 342 -7.55 6.03 -37.12
N GLU A 343 -6.96 5.61 -38.25
CA GLU A 343 -5.89 4.62 -38.29
C GLU A 343 -4.60 5.17 -37.66
N GLU A 344 -4.19 6.39 -38.03
CA GLU A 344 -3.00 7.05 -37.48
C GLU A 344 -3.15 7.35 -35.98
N SER A 345 -4.31 7.83 -35.54
CA SER A 345 -4.58 8.05 -34.11
C SER A 345 -4.49 6.75 -33.32
N SER A 346 -5.11 5.67 -33.82
CA SER A 346 -5.05 4.36 -33.17
C SER A 346 -3.62 3.78 -33.18
N ALA A 347 -2.85 4.01 -34.26
CA ALA A 347 -1.46 3.61 -34.35
C ALA A 347 -0.58 4.35 -33.34
N LEU A 348 -0.74 5.67 -33.19
CA LEU A 348 -0.05 6.46 -32.15
C LEU A 348 -0.35 5.93 -30.75
N VAL A 349 -1.62 5.66 -30.43
CA VAL A 349 -1.99 5.05 -29.14
C VAL A 349 -1.31 3.70 -28.98
N ALA A 350 -1.32 2.83 -29.99
CA ALA A 350 -0.64 1.53 -29.94
C ALA A 350 0.86 1.67 -29.67
N PHE A 351 1.54 2.62 -30.31
CA PHE A 351 2.94 2.92 -30.02
C PHE A 351 3.16 3.40 -28.58
N LEU A 352 2.35 4.33 -28.07
CA LEU A 352 2.47 4.82 -26.69
C LEU A 352 2.33 3.70 -25.64
N LYS A 353 1.49 2.70 -25.92
CA LYS A 353 1.32 1.51 -25.07
C LYS A 353 2.54 0.59 -25.05
N THR A 354 3.42 0.66 -26.04
CA THR A 354 4.70 -0.06 -26.00
C THR A 354 5.64 0.46 -24.91
N LEU A 355 5.38 1.66 -24.37
CA LEU A 355 6.18 2.32 -23.32
C LEU A 355 5.85 1.86 -21.89
N THR A 356 4.92 0.90 -21.73
CA THR A 356 4.49 0.37 -20.44
C THR A 356 5.45 -0.74 -19.95
N ASP A 357 6.00 -0.55 -18.76
CA ASP A 357 6.92 -1.46 -18.07
C ASP A 357 6.19 -2.15 -16.92
N TRP A 358 5.58 -3.30 -17.22
CA TRP A 358 4.82 -4.08 -16.25
C TRP A 358 5.68 -4.60 -15.08
N THR A 359 7.00 -4.75 -15.28
CA THR A 359 7.91 -5.12 -14.20
C THR A 359 8.05 -3.97 -13.20
N PHE A 360 8.31 -2.75 -13.69
CA PHE A 360 8.40 -1.55 -12.84
C PHE A 360 7.13 -1.30 -12.01
N LEU A 361 5.95 -1.50 -12.61
CA LEU A 361 4.65 -1.29 -11.96
C LEU A 361 4.33 -2.29 -10.84
N SER A 362 5.10 -3.37 -10.71
CA SER A 362 4.86 -4.41 -9.70
C SER A 362 6.13 -4.83 -8.94
N ASP A 363 7.25 -4.13 -9.16
CA ASP A 363 8.52 -4.49 -8.56
C ASP A 363 8.49 -4.26 -7.04
N PRO A 364 8.75 -5.29 -6.21
CA PRO A 364 8.79 -5.16 -4.76
C PRO A 364 9.80 -4.14 -4.25
N LYS A 365 10.79 -3.72 -5.06
CA LYS A 365 11.72 -2.66 -4.68
C LYS A 365 11.06 -1.29 -4.57
N PHE A 366 9.94 -1.05 -5.27
CA PHE A 366 9.22 0.22 -5.23
C PHE A 366 7.88 0.18 -4.51
N ALA A 367 7.42 -1.00 -4.09
CA ALA A 367 6.14 -1.20 -3.40
C ALA A 367 6.12 -0.62 -1.98
N ASP A 368 4.94 -0.56 -1.36
CA ASP A 368 4.79 -0.19 0.04
C ASP A 368 5.57 -1.17 0.94
N PRO A 369 6.52 -0.71 1.77
CA PRO A 369 7.19 -1.57 2.74
C PRO A 369 6.40 -1.73 4.04
N PHE A 370 5.32 -0.97 4.27
CA PHE A 370 4.55 -1.05 5.50
C PHE A 370 3.59 -2.22 5.47
N VAL A 371 3.60 -2.95 6.58
CA VAL A 371 2.56 -3.92 6.90
C VAL A 371 1.60 -3.29 7.89
N LEU A 372 0.36 -3.80 7.95
CA LEU A 372 -0.54 -3.46 9.04
C LEU A 372 0.15 -3.80 10.37
N PRO A 373 0.01 -3.01 11.44
CA PRO A 373 0.63 -3.35 12.73
C PRO A 373 0.24 -4.72 13.29
N CYS A 374 -0.80 -5.35 12.73
CA CYS A 374 -1.27 -6.68 13.10
C CYS A 374 -0.99 -7.78 12.06
N ASP A 375 -0.36 -7.46 10.93
CA ASP A 375 -0.01 -8.42 9.87
C ASP A 375 1.52 -8.53 9.80
N PHE A 376 2.09 -9.55 10.44
CA PHE A 376 3.54 -9.72 10.54
C PHE A 376 4.13 -10.55 9.41
N ASN A 377 3.30 -11.27 8.66
CA ASN A 377 3.74 -12.09 7.54
C ASN A 377 3.44 -11.47 6.16
N ASN A 378 2.87 -10.26 6.13
CA ASN A 378 2.58 -9.47 4.93
C ASN A 378 1.65 -10.18 3.95
N ASN A 379 0.67 -10.94 4.45
CA ASN A 379 -0.36 -11.58 3.63
C ASN A 379 -1.64 -10.72 3.49
N LEU A 380 -1.61 -9.48 4.01
CA LEU A 380 -2.70 -8.51 4.06
C LEU A 380 -3.88 -8.93 4.94
N SER A 381 -3.64 -9.78 5.94
CA SER A 381 -4.66 -10.31 6.84
C SER A 381 -4.11 -10.40 8.26
N CYS A 382 -4.68 -9.61 9.18
CA CYS A 382 -4.41 -9.77 10.62
C CYS A 382 -5.15 -10.96 11.19
N ASN A 383 -4.45 -12.08 11.38
CA ASN A 383 -5.03 -13.34 11.83
C ASN A 383 -4.21 -14.01 12.92
N ILE A 384 -4.61 -15.22 13.30
CA ILE A 384 -4.00 -15.93 14.42
C ILE A 384 -2.52 -16.29 14.19
N ASP A 385 -2.08 -16.44 12.94
CA ASP A 385 -0.68 -16.75 12.64
C ASP A 385 0.22 -15.55 13.02
N ASP A 386 -0.28 -14.33 12.90
CA ASP A 386 0.42 -13.12 13.33
C ASP A 386 0.49 -13.05 14.86
N LEU A 387 -0.63 -13.27 15.56
CA LEU A 387 -0.64 -13.27 17.02
C LEU A 387 0.29 -14.35 17.59
N ASN A 388 0.26 -15.55 17.01
CA ASN A 388 1.19 -16.61 17.38
C ASN A 388 2.65 -16.21 17.12
N SER A 389 2.93 -15.52 16.02
CA SER A 389 4.28 -15.01 15.71
C SER A 389 4.79 -14.04 16.78
N LEU A 390 3.93 -13.16 17.31
CA LEU A 390 4.23 -12.29 18.45
C LEU A 390 4.50 -13.11 19.72
N LEU A 391 3.63 -14.06 20.06
CA LEU A 391 3.75 -14.86 21.28
C LEU A 391 4.98 -15.79 21.27
N THR A 392 5.46 -16.19 20.09
CA THR A 392 6.68 -17.01 19.95
C THR A 392 7.98 -16.23 20.22
N GLN A 393 7.94 -14.89 20.32
CA GLN A 393 9.14 -14.09 20.63
C GLN A 393 9.68 -14.36 22.05
N GLY A 394 8.84 -14.92 22.93
CA GLY A 394 9.16 -15.26 24.31
C GLY A 394 7.99 -14.92 25.24
N PRO A 395 8.05 -15.31 26.52
CA PRO A 395 7.00 -15.01 27.48
C PRO A 395 6.85 -13.50 27.67
N LEU A 396 5.75 -12.95 27.15
CA LEU A 396 5.50 -11.50 27.14
C LEU A 396 5.35 -10.92 28.55
N VAL A 397 5.00 -11.76 29.53
CA VAL A 397 4.95 -11.41 30.96
C VAL A 397 6.31 -11.05 31.55
N GLU A 398 7.42 -11.55 30.99
CA GLU A 398 8.78 -11.21 31.45
C GLU A 398 9.35 -9.99 30.71
N GLY A 399 8.79 -9.67 29.54
CA GLY A 399 9.27 -8.63 28.63
C GLY A 399 10.45 -9.11 27.77
N VAL A 400 10.34 -8.96 26.46
CA VAL A 400 11.40 -9.30 25.50
C VAL A 400 11.96 -8.01 24.89
N ALA A 401 13.27 -7.82 24.95
CA ALA A 401 13.88 -6.63 24.37
C ALA A 401 13.74 -6.60 22.83
N VAL A 402 13.42 -5.43 22.29
CA VAL A 402 13.28 -5.23 20.85
C VAL A 402 14.65 -5.15 20.17
N SER A 403 14.73 -5.79 19.01
CA SER A 403 15.85 -5.88 18.08
C SER A 403 15.33 -5.64 16.66
N LEU A 404 16.22 -5.46 15.68
CA LEU A 404 15.82 -5.33 14.27
C LEU A 404 14.99 -6.50 13.74
N GLU A 405 15.18 -7.71 14.27
CA GLU A 405 14.52 -8.93 13.79
C GLU A 405 13.08 -9.06 14.30
N ASN A 406 12.79 -8.55 15.50
CA ASN A 406 11.48 -8.68 16.16
C ASN A 406 10.78 -7.32 16.34
N GLN A 407 11.28 -6.27 15.70
CA GLN A 407 10.75 -4.91 15.83
C GLN A 407 9.32 -4.74 15.32
N MET A 408 8.90 -5.55 14.36
CA MET A 408 7.53 -5.52 13.86
C MET A 408 6.50 -5.87 14.95
N PHE A 409 6.92 -6.59 15.99
CA PHE A 409 6.08 -7.02 17.11
C PHE A 409 5.94 -5.95 18.21
N ASP A 410 6.74 -4.87 18.16
CA ASP A 410 6.68 -3.72 19.08
C ASP A 410 5.60 -2.74 18.61
N ILE A 411 4.34 -3.11 18.87
CA ILE A 411 3.16 -2.39 18.42
C ILE A 411 2.98 -1.12 19.26
N ASP A 412 3.43 -1.15 20.52
CA ASP A 412 3.27 -0.03 21.43
C ASP A 412 4.37 1.03 21.36
N GLY A 413 5.53 0.67 20.79
CA GLY A 413 6.65 1.54 20.49
C GLY A 413 7.56 1.83 21.68
N ASP A 414 7.44 1.09 22.79
CA ASP A 414 8.24 1.31 24.00
C ASP A 414 9.59 0.58 24.02
N SER A 415 9.90 -0.15 22.93
CA SER A 415 11.11 -0.97 22.75
C SER A 415 11.19 -2.22 23.64
N MET A 416 10.06 -2.69 24.16
CA MET A 416 9.92 -3.95 24.90
C MET A 416 8.66 -4.69 24.44
N LEU A 417 8.82 -5.93 23.95
CA LEU A 417 7.68 -6.78 23.67
C LEU A 417 7.07 -7.28 24.98
N THR A 418 5.86 -6.84 25.26
CA THR A 418 5.11 -7.20 26.47
C THR A 418 3.67 -7.56 26.14
N TRP A 419 2.89 -7.90 27.17
CA TRP A 419 1.46 -8.12 27.00
C TRP A 419 0.72 -6.89 26.45
N ALA A 420 1.27 -5.68 26.63
CA ALA A 420 0.69 -4.47 26.07
C ALA A 420 0.69 -4.48 24.53
N ASP A 421 1.70 -5.10 23.90
CA ASP A 421 1.72 -5.30 22.45
C ASP A 421 0.65 -6.28 22.01
N ALA A 422 0.47 -7.39 22.73
CA ALA A 422 -0.58 -8.36 22.42
C ALA A 422 -1.98 -7.73 22.56
N GLU A 423 -2.21 -6.91 23.60
CA GLU A 423 -3.47 -6.16 23.76
C GLU A 423 -3.70 -5.16 22.62
N LYS A 424 -2.66 -4.44 22.18
CA LYS A 424 -2.76 -3.56 21.02
C LYS A 424 -3.00 -4.35 19.74
N TRP A 425 -2.33 -5.48 19.55
CA TRP A 425 -2.53 -6.37 18.41
C TRP A 425 -4.01 -6.79 18.31
N LEU A 426 -4.57 -7.31 19.42
CA LEU A 426 -5.96 -7.77 19.51
C LEU A 426 -6.96 -6.65 19.17
N ALA A 427 -6.66 -5.41 19.54
CA ALA A 427 -7.49 -4.26 19.18
C ALA A 427 -7.41 -3.91 17.69
N ILE A 428 -6.20 -3.81 17.14
CA ILE A 428 -5.98 -3.44 15.72
C ILE A 428 -6.48 -4.55 14.79
N ALA A 429 -6.25 -5.81 15.14
CA ALA A 429 -6.71 -6.96 14.36
C ALA A 429 -8.24 -7.04 14.33
N ALA A 430 -8.92 -6.78 15.44
CA ALA A 430 -10.39 -6.76 15.48
C ALA A 430 -10.97 -5.64 14.61
N GLU A 431 -10.41 -4.43 14.69
CA GLU A 431 -10.81 -3.31 13.83
C GLU A 431 -10.56 -3.62 12.35
N SER A 432 -9.39 -4.19 12.03
CA SER A 432 -9.02 -4.60 10.66
C SER A 432 -9.95 -5.68 10.10
N ASN A 433 -10.51 -6.53 10.96
CA ASN A 433 -11.50 -7.55 10.61
C ASN A 433 -12.95 -7.05 10.69
N GLY A 434 -13.17 -5.75 10.88
CA GLY A 434 -14.50 -5.12 10.84
C GLY A 434 -15.32 -5.26 12.12
N LEU A 435 -14.69 -5.61 13.25
CA LEU A 435 -15.34 -5.66 14.55
C LEU A 435 -15.38 -4.27 15.22
N SER A 436 -16.45 -4.02 15.97
CA SER A 436 -16.63 -2.77 16.73
C SER A 436 -16.01 -2.81 18.13
N SER A 437 -15.33 -3.90 18.49
CA SER A 437 -14.72 -4.10 19.80
C SER A 437 -13.49 -4.99 19.65
N PRO A 438 -12.44 -4.79 20.47
CA PRO A 438 -11.24 -5.64 20.44
C PRO A 438 -11.56 -7.12 20.64
N TYR A 439 -10.70 -7.98 20.08
CA TYR A 439 -10.55 -9.34 20.60
C TYR A 439 -10.07 -9.28 22.05
N VAL A 440 -10.37 -10.30 22.84
CA VAL A 440 -10.04 -10.32 24.27
C VAL A 440 -9.43 -11.66 24.68
N PRO A 441 -8.60 -11.69 25.73
CA PRO A 441 -8.08 -12.93 26.30
C PRO A 441 -9.20 -13.94 26.59
N GLY A 442 -9.13 -15.11 25.95
CA GLY A 442 -10.15 -16.15 26.01
C GLY A 442 -10.98 -16.33 24.73
N ASP A 443 -10.85 -15.45 23.73
CA ASP A 443 -11.41 -15.64 22.38
C ASP A 443 -10.38 -16.40 21.54
N ALA A 444 -10.37 -17.73 21.65
CA ALA A 444 -9.31 -18.58 21.14
C ALA A 444 -9.29 -18.68 19.61
N ASN A 445 -10.45 -18.52 18.98
CA ASN A 445 -10.61 -18.61 17.54
C ASN A 445 -10.66 -17.23 16.84
N LEU A 446 -10.59 -16.14 17.61
CA LEU A 446 -10.67 -14.75 17.14
C LEU A 446 -11.93 -14.48 16.32
N ASP A 447 -13.09 -14.99 16.77
CA ASP A 447 -14.38 -14.74 16.13
C ASP A 447 -15.16 -13.54 16.72
N GLY A 448 -14.59 -12.90 17.75
CA GLY A 448 -15.16 -11.74 18.44
C GLY A 448 -16.07 -12.11 19.61
N ALA A 449 -16.18 -13.41 19.95
CA ALA A 449 -16.89 -13.91 21.10
C ALA A 449 -16.00 -14.78 21.99
N VAL A 450 -16.26 -14.73 23.29
CA VAL A 450 -15.70 -15.68 24.27
C VAL A 450 -16.81 -16.60 24.70
N ASP A 451 -16.82 -17.84 24.21
CA ASP A 451 -17.89 -18.80 24.37
C ASP A 451 -17.40 -20.26 24.57
N ALA A 452 -18.29 -21.23 24.36
CA ALA A 452 -17.99 -22.63 24.58
C ALA A 452 -16.97 -23.20 23.58
N ALA A 453 -16.85 -22.64 22.38
CA ALA A 453 -15.87 -23.06 21.39
C ALA A 453 -14.44 -22.80 21.90
N ASP A 454 -14.20 -21.64 22.50
CA ASP A 454 -12.90 -21.28 23.06
C ASP A 454 -12.54 -22.14 24.27
N MET A 455 -13.55 -22.45 25.10
CA MET A 455 -13.38 -23.33 26.24
C MET A 455 -12.91 -24.73 25.83
N LEU A 456 -13.42 -25.24 24.70
CA LEU A 456 -12.99 -26.53 24.18
C LEU A 456 -11.50 -26.49 23.78
N MET A 457 -11.09 -25.44 23.09
CA MET A 457 -9.70 -25.23 22.67
C MET A 457 -8.74 -25.16 23.86
N TRP A 458 -9.09 -24.39 24.90
CA TRP A 458 -8.32 -24.38 26.15
C TRP A 458 -8.30 -25.75 26.83
N SER A 459 -9.45 -26.43 26.91
CA SER A 459 -9.55 -27.71 27.63
C SER A 459 -8.75 -28.84 26.97
N ASP A 460 -8.63 -28.82 25.63
CA ASP A 460 -7.86 -29.81 24.87
C ASP A 460 -6.34 -29.64 25.06
N ALA A 461 -5.90 -28.45 25.43
CA ALA A 461 -4.49 -28.09 25.59
C ALA A 461 -4.07 -27.89 27.06
N MET A 462 -4.95 -28.16 28.03
CA MET A 462 -4.66 -27.99 29.46
C MET A 462 -3.38 -28.73 29.87
N PHE A 463 -2.49 -28.04 30.59
CA PHE A 463 -1.15 -28.49 30.99
C PHE A 463 -0.12 -28.65 29.87
N SER A 464 -0.42 -28.15 28.66
CA SER A 464 0.59 -28.08 27.59
C SER A 464 1.53 -26.87 27.79
N LEU A 465 2.75 -27.01 27.29
CA LEU A 465 3.71 -25.92 27.15
C LEU A 465 3.65 -25.44 25.71
N THR A 466 3.00 -24.31 25.49
CA THR A 466 2.77 -23.73 24.16
C THR A 466 2.58 -22.23 24.32
N THR A 467 2.99 -21.49 23.29
CA THR A 467 2.73 -20.05 23.14
C THR A 467 1.62 -19.77 22.12
N ASP A 468 1.00 -20.83 21.58
CA ASP A 468 -0.03 -20.68 20.54
C ASP A 468 -1.35 -20.24 21.17
N TRP A 469 -1.89 -19.11 20.70
CA TRP A 469 -3.14 -18.51 21.18
C TRP A 469 -4.33 -19.47 21.04
N ASN A 470 -4.45 -20.14 19.88
CA ASN A 470 -5.50 -21.15 19.63
C ASN A 470 -5.32 -22.44 20.43
N GLN A 471 -4.25 -22.57 21.20
CA GLN A 471 -4.07 -23.66 22.16
C GLN A 471 -4.34 -23.19 23.60
N GLY A 472 -4.90 -21.99 23.80
CA GLY A 472 -5.44 -21.58 25.08
C GLY A 472 -4.45 -20.92 26.04
N ASP A 473 -3.25 -20.52 25.60
CA ASP A 473 -2.37 -19.64 26.38
C ASP A 473 -2.84 -18.18 26.21
N PHE A 474 -3.90 -17.83 26.92
CA PHE A 474 -4.54 -16.51 26.85
C PHE A 474 -3.83 -15.44 27.68
N ASN A 475 -2.74 -15.78 28.36
CA ASN A 475 -1.95 -14.84 29.15
C ASN A 475 -0.49 -14.71 28.70
N GLY A 476 -0.06 -15.53 27.74
CA GLY A 476 1.26 -15.46 27.09
C GLY A 476 2.42 -15.86 27.98
N ASP A 477 2.19 -16.67 29.03
CA ASP A 477 3.24 -17.18 29.91
C ASP A 477 3.82 -18.53 29.45
N GLY A 478 3.34 -19.07 28.32
CA GLY A 478 3.82 -20.30 27.71
C GLY A 478 3.29 -21.57 28.37
N LEU A 479 2.32 -21.47 29.28
CA LEU A 479 1.72 -22.60 29.99
C LEU A 479 0.20 -22.47 30.05
N VAL A 480 -0.51 -23.46 29.49
CA VAL A 480 -1.98 -23.49 29.52
C VAL A 480 -2.45 -24.02 30.87
N ASP A 481 -2.89 -23.13 31.76
CA ASP A 481 -3.31 -23.48 33.12
C ASP A 481 -4.59 -22.75 33.60
N GLY A 482 -4.81 -22.73 34.92
CA GLY A 482 -5.98 -22.08 35.52
C GLY A 482 -6.00 -20.55 35.38
N ARG A 483 -4.88 -19.91 35.04
CA ARG A 483 -4.79 -18.48 34.75
C ARG A 483 -5.44 -18.16 33.42
N ASP A 484 -5.26 -18.98 32.40
CA ASP A 484 -5.94 -18.82 31.12
C ASP A 484 -7.42 -19.10 31.25
N PHE A 485 -7.79 -20.10 32.05
CA PHE A 485 -9.20 -20.32 32.37
C PHE A 485 -9.84 -19.07 33.01
N ASN A 486 -9.11 -18.34 33.85
CA ASN A 486 -9.62 -17.09 34.41
C ASN A 486 -9.80 -16.01 33.34
N GLN A 487 -8.92 -15.95 32.32
CA GLN A 487 -9.10 -15.03 31.19
C GLN A 487 -10.41 -15.34 30.44
N TRP A 488 -10.61 -16.60 30.05
CA TRP A 488 -11.87 -17.04 29.45
C TRP A 488 -13.08 -16.73 30.35
N LEU A 489 -12.99 -17.05 31.64
CA LEU A 489 -14.09 -16.89 32.59
C LEU A 489 -14.52 -15.43 32.78
N ILE A 490 -13.59 -14.48 32.75
CA ILE A 490 -13.85 -13.06 32.94
C ILE A 490 -14.45 -12.43 31.69
N HIS A 491 -14.04 -12.89 30.50
CA HIS A 491 -14.48 -12.31 29.23
C HIS A 491 -15.69 -13.02 28.60
N ARG A 492 -16.01 -14.25 29.03
CA ARG A 492 -17.18 -14.97 28.51
C ARG A 492 -18.45 -14.17 28.72
N ARG A 493 -19.24 -14.05 27.67
CA ARG A 493 -20.59 -13.52 27.81
C ARG A 493 -21.46 -14.63 28.40
N ALA A 494 -22.27 -14.31 29.42
CA ALA A 494 -23.32 -15.22 29.82
C ALA A 494 -24.17 -15.51 28.58
N ALA A 495 -24.31 -16.78 28.22
CA ALA A 495 -25.24 -17.16 27.16
C ALA A 495 -26.60 -16.51 27.46
N PRO A 496 -27.31 -15.93 26.47
CA PRO A 496 -28.71 -15.59 26.69
C PRO A 496 -29.39 -16.86 27.19
N ASP A 497 -30.20 -16.75 28.25
CA ASP A 497 -30.94 -17.85 28.88
C ASP A 497 -31.70 -18.64 27.79
N THR A 498 -31.02 -19.59 27.17
CA THR A 498 -31.59 -20.51 26.21
C THR A 498 -32.06 -21.67 27.07
N ALA A 499 -33.39 -21.72 27.16
CA ALA A 499 -34.22 -22.71 27.83
C ALA A 499 -33.44 -23.94 28.34
N ALA A 500 -33.52 -24.14 29.66
CA ALA A 500 -33.06 -25.31 30.38
C ALA A 500 -33.09 -26.57 29.49
N VAL A 501 -31.90 -27.05 29.12
CA VAL A 501 -31.70 -28.40 28.62
C VAL A 501 -32.24 -29.34 29.71
N PRO A 502 -33.27 -30.17 29.46
CA PRO A 502 -33.72 -31.11 30.47
C PRO A 502 -32.64 -32.15 30.66
N GLU A 503 -31.98 -32.17 31.81
CA GLU A 503 -31.06 -33.26 32.13
C GLU A 503 -31.81 -34.61 32.17
N PRO A 504 -31.27 -35.69 31.57
CA PRO A 504 -31.84 -37.01 31.67
C PRO A 504 -31.36 -37.71 32.95
N THR A 505 -31.63 -37.14 34.12
CA THR A 505 -31.12 -37.71 35.38
C THR A 505 -32.11 -37.71 36.55
N ALA A 506 -33.31 -37.10 36.40
CA ALA A 506 -34.33 -37.12 37.45
C ALA A 506 -35.44 -38.18 37.28
N ALA A 507 -35.53 -38.89 36.13
CA ALA A 507 -36.64 -39.80 35.83
C ALA A 507 -36.37 -41.30 36.05
N ILE A 508 -35.13 -41.71 36.37
CA ILE A 508 -34.78 -43.14 36.60
C ILE A 508 -34.62 -43.48 38.11
N LEU A 509 -34.77 -42.52 39.01
CA LEU A 509 -34.69 -42.75 40.47
C LEU A 509 -36.03 -42.76 41.21
N LEU A 510 -37.16 -42.85 40.49
CA LEU A 510 -38.51 -42.88 41.07
C LEU A 510 -39.43 -43.97 40.50
N ILE A 511 -38.86 -45.11 40.06
CA ILE A 511 -39.60 -46.36 39.71
C ILE A 511 -39.04 -47.59 40.48
N VAL A 512 -38.44 -47.40 41.66
CA VAL A 512 -38.07 -48.53 42.56
C VAL A 512 -38.72 -48.46 43.95
N VAL A 513 -39.51 -47.43 44.26
CA VAL A 513 -40.12 -47.27 45.61
C VAL A 513 -41.58 -47.76 45.71
N VAL A 514 -42.21 -48.30 44.67
CA VAL A 514 -43.64 -48.74 44.72
C VAL A 514 -43.87 -50.26 44.60
N LEU A 515 -42.85 -51.10 44.47
CA LEU A 515 -43.03 -52.58 44.45
C LEU A 515 -42.24 -53.30 45.55
N GLY A 516 -42.34 -52.78 46.78
CA GLY A 516 -41.69 -53.33 47.98
C GLY A 516 -42.67 -53.71 49.09
N MET A 517 -43.71 -54.50 48.81
CA MET A 517 -44.41 -55.28 49.85
C MET A 517 -44.87 -56.63 49.29
N GLY A 518 -44.23 -57.72 49.72
CA GLY A 518 -44.57 -59.07 49.25
C GLY A 518 -43.72 -60.20 49.82
N THR A 519 -43.66 -60.31 51.14
CA THR A 519 -43.50 -61.56 51.93
C THR A 519 -42.47 -62.62 51.52
N VAL A 520 -41.44 -62.70 52.35
CA VAL A 520 -40.51 -63.81 52.57
C VAL A 520 -41.25 -65.11 52.94
N ALA A 521 -40.98 -66.20 52.21
CA ALA A 521 -41.24 -67.57 52.66
C ALA A 521 -39.91 -68.32 52.82
N ARG A 522 -39.67 -68.81 54.04
CA ARG A 522 -38.49 -69.57 54.49
C ARG A 522 -38.26 -70.84 53.67
N ARG A 523 -36.99 -71.19 53.40
CA ARG A 523 -36.46 -72.56 53.48
C ARG A 523 -34.93 -72.55 53.67
N THR A 524 -34.50 -73.55 54.43
CA THR A 524 -33.26 -73.77 55.19
C THR A 524 -32.04 -74.20 54.36
N PRO A 525 -30.82 -74.21 54.96
CA PRO A 525 -29.54 -74.35 54.24
C PRO A 525 -28.97 -75.77 54.27
N SER A 526 -28.15 -76.13 53.28
CA SER A 526 -27.25 -77.28 53.34
C SER A 526 -26.12 -77.21 52.29
N THR A 527 -24.90 -76.96 52.81
CA THR A 527 -23.64 -77.70 52.59
C THR A 527 -23.04 -77.96 51.19
N LEU A 528 -21.77 -77.51 51.10
CA LEU A 528 -20.52 -78.22 50.74
C LEU A 528 -20.05 -78.32 49.28
N ALA A 529 -18.72 -78.11 49.18
CA ALA A 529 -17.74 -78.51 48.15
C ALA A 529 -17.84 -77.77 46.79
N GLY A 530 -16.75 -77.36 46.13
CA GLY A 530 -15.31 -77.62 46.25
C GLY A 530 -14.68 -77.38 44.86
N PHE A 531 -13.35 -77.27 44.81
CA PHE A 531 -12.46 -77.21 43.62
C PHE A 531 -12.49 -75.90 42.80
N ASP A 532 -11.43 -75.09 42.67
CA ASP A 532 -9.96 -75.24 42.49
C ASP A 532 -9.50 -75.16 41.02
N LEU A 533 -8.34 -74.48 40.87
CA LEU A 533 -7.35 -74.46 39.80
C LEU A 533 -7.35 -73.30 38.78
N THR A 534 -6.42 -72.40 39.11
CA THR A 534 -5.45 -71.66 38.28
C THR A 534 -4.71 -72.48 37.21
N GLU A 535 -3.87 -71.77 36.42
CA GLU A 535 -2.79 -72.20 35.49
C GLU A 535 -3.21 -72.27 33.99
N THR A 536 -2.44 -71.88 32.95
CA THR A 536 -0.99 -71.68 32.76
C THR A 536 -0.69 -70.99 31.39
N GLN A 537 0.50 -70.37 31.29
CA GLN A 537 1.46 -70.27 30.14
C GLN A 537 1.04 -69.76 28.73
N ARG A 538 1.75 -68.83 28.04
CA ARG A 538 3.17 -68.68 27.55
C ARG A 538 3.61 -69.59 26.37
N HIS A 539 4.42 -68.95 25.49
CA HIS A 539 5.17 -69.38 24.28
C HIS A 539 4.40 -69.35 22.94
N GLY A 540 4.94 -68.89 21.80
CA GLY A 540 6.27 -68.38 21.41
C GLY A 540 6.53 -68.59 19.89
N GLY A 541 7.45 -67.82 19.29
CA GLY A 541 8.02 -67.99 17.93
C GLY A 541 7.59 -66.88 16.94
N VAL A 542 8.47 -66.13 16.27
CA VAL A 542 9.80 -66.44 15.67
C VAL A 542 10.82 -65.36 15.99
#